data_AF-J0NFH5-F1
#
_entry.id   AF-J0NFH5-F1
#
_cell.length_a   1.000
_cell.length_b   1.000
_cell.length_c   1.000
_cell.angle_alpha   90.00
_cell.angle_beta   90.00
_cell.angle_gamma   90.00
#
_symmetry.space_group_name_H-M   'P 1'
#
loop_
_entity.id
_entity.type
_entity.pdbx_description
1 polymer ?
#
loop_
_entity_poly.entity_id
_entity_poly.type
_entity_poly.pdbx_seq_one_letter_code
_entity_poly.pdbx_strand_id
1 'polypeptide(L)'
;MIIDLEAVRATDIPRVGGKGANLGEMIAAGLPVPGGFCVTADASFAGQQQTILGAVGADAVLEAIRQYWASPEQPRASPTART
;
A
#
# COMPACT_ATOMS: atom_id res chain seq x y z
N MET A 1 -4.94 3.65 6.76
CA MET A 1 -3.99 2.96 7.65
C MET A 1 -2.89 2.21 6.86
N ILE A 2 -1.70 1.99 7.44
CA ILE A 2 -0.62 1.13 6.88
C ILE A 2 -0.68 -0.25 7.57
N ILE A 3 -0.51 -1.34 6.81
CA ILE A 3 -0.46 -2.72 7.33
C ILE A 3 0.80 -3.39 6.78
N ASP A 4 1.61 -4.02 7.64
CA ASP A 4 2.76 -4.81 7.22
C ASP A 4 2.33 -6.03 6.39
N LEU A 5 3.03 -6.27 5.29
CA LEU A 5 2.69 -7.34 4.34
C LEU A 5 2.76 -8.73 4.96
N GLU A 6 3.63 -8.92 5.96
CA GLU A 6 3.74 -10.19 6.71
C GLU A 6 2.47 -10.52 7.51
N ALA A 7 1.70 -9.51 7.91
CA ALA A 7 0.45 -9.65 8.65
C ALA A 7 -0.77 -9.81 7.75
N VAL A 8 -0.63 -9.58 6.44
CA VAL A 8 -1.74 -9.63 5.47
C VAL A 8 -2.14 -11.07 5.16
N ARG A 9 -3.45 -11.36 5.16
CA ARG A 9 -4.02 -12.64 4.73
C ARG A 9 -5.07 -12.45 3.65
N ALA A 10 -5.50 -13.55 3.04
CA ALA A 10 -6.57 -13.59 2.04
C ALA A 10 -7.88 -12.94 2.54
N THR A 11 -8.14 -12.99 3.85
CA THR A 11 -9.30 -12.34 4.48
C THR A 11 -9.25 -10.81 4.42
N ASP A 12 -8.07 -10.21 4.19
CA ASP A 12 -7.87 -8.75 4.16
C ASP A 12 -8.08 -8.14 2.77
N ILE A 13 -8.49 -8.91 1.75
CA ILE A 13 -8.78 -8.42 0.39
C ILE A 13 -9.59 -7.10 0.38
N PRO A 14 -10.66 -6.93 1.19
CA PRO A 14 -11.42 -5.68 1.20
C PRO A 14 -10.59 -4.44 1.60
N ARG A 15 -9.49 -4.63 2.35
CA ARG A 15 -8.66 -3.57 2.91
C ARG A 15 -7.44 -3.30 2.05
N VAL A 16 -6.75 -4.35 1.59
CA VAL A 16 -5.45 -4.24 0.90
C VAL A 16 -5.50 -4.56 -0.61
N GLY A 17 -6.65 -5.02 -1.10
CA GLY A 17 -6.84 -5.44 -2.49
C GLY A 17 -6.30 -6.84 -2.79
N GLY A 18 -6.66 -7.39 -3.94
CA GLY A 18 -6.29 -8.75 -4.33
C GLY A 18 -4.77 -8.96 -4.49
N LYS A 19 -4.02 -7.92 -4.89
CA LYS A 19 -2.56 -7.99 -5.01
C LYS A 19 -1.87 -8.10 -3.65
N GLY A 20 -2.22 -7.23 -2.69
CA GLY A 20 -1.68 -7.26 -1.34
C GLY A 20 -1.99 -8.58 -0.64
N ALA A 21 -3.24 -9.04 -0.76
CA ALA A 21 -3.66 -10.33 -0.21
C ALA A 21 -2.86 -11.51 -0.77
N ASN A 22 -2.68 -11.61 -2.10
CA ASN A 22 -1.90 -12.69 -2.70
C ASN A 22 -0.43 -12.68 -2.25
N LEU A 23 0.17 -11.50 -2.11
CA LEU A 23 1.55 -11.38 -1.64
C LEU A 23 1.69 -11.78 -0.15
N GLY A 24 0.70 -11.43 0.68
CA GLY A 24 0.63 -11.91 2.07
C GLY A 24 0.52 -13.44 2.16
N GLU A 25 -0.29 -14.07 1.31
CA GLU A 25 -0.39 -15.54 1.23
C GLU A 25 0.92 -16.19 0.77
N MET A 26 1.63 -15.57 -0.18
CA MET A 26 2.95 -16.05 -0.59
C MET A 26 3.97 -16.01 0.56
N ILE A 27 3.98 -14.94 1.36
CA ILE A 27 4.82 -14.84 2.57
C ILE A 27 4.43 -15.93 3.58
N ALA A 28 3.13 -16.12 3.83
CA ALA A 28 2.64 -17.13 4.76
C ALA A 28 2.99 -18.56 4.30
N ALA A 29 3.07 -18.80 3.00
CA ALA A 29 3.52 -20.06 2.40
C ALA A 29 5.05 -20.24 2.41
N GLY A 30 5.81 -19.27 2.92
CA GLY A 30 7.28 -19.30 2.97
C GLY A 30 7.97 -19.02 1.64
N LEU A 31 7.26 -18.46 0.66
CA LEU A 31 7.87 -18.05 -0.61
C LEU A 31 8.68 -16.75 -0.42
N PRO A 32 9.80 -16.59 -1.15
CA PRO A 32 10.65 -15.41 -1.01
C PRO A 32 10.00 -14.19 -1.68
N VAL A 33 9.27 -13.42 -0.87
CA VAL A 33 8.68 -12.14 -1.26
C VAL A 33 9.46 -11.02 -0.55
N PRO A 34 9.84 -9.94 -1.25
CA PRO A 34 10.46 -8.79 -0.59
C PRO A 34 9.52 -8.21 0.48
N GLY A 35 10.07 -7.89 1.65
CA GLY A 35 9.33 -7.22 2.72
C GLY A 35 8.71 -5.91 2.26
N GLY A 36 7.61 -5.51 2.88
CA GLY A 36 6.83 -4.36 2.42
C GLY A 36 5.57 -4.14 3.24
N PHE A 37 4.71 -3.23 2.75
CA PHE A 37 3.47 -2.87 3.41
C PHE A 37 2.37 -2.51 2.41
N CYS A 38 1.12 -2.58 2.87
CA CYS A 38 -0.05 -2.15 2.14
C CYS A 38 -0.61 -0.84 2.71
N VAL A 39 -0.96 0.08 1.82
CA VAL A 39 -1.76 1.27 2.13
C VAL A 39 -3.21 0.92 1.82
N THR A 40 -4.03 0.94 2.86
CA THR A 40 -5.44 0.52 2.79
C THR A 40 -6.33 1.57 2.11
N ALA A 41 -7.47 1.14 1.56
CA ALA A 41 -8.40 2.04 0.87
C ALA A 41 -8.92 3.17 1.76
N ASP A 42 -9.17 2.89 3.04
CA ASP A 42 -9.57 3.87 4.06
C ASP A 42 -8.47 4.90 4.37
N ALA A 43 -7.21 4.62 4.03
CA ALA A 43 -6.09 5.56 4.14
C ALA A 43 -6.06 6.60 3.01
N SER A 44 -6.70 6.29 1.88
CA SER A 44 -6.47 6.98 0.61
C SER A 44 -7.65 7.86 0.26
N PHE A 45 -7.38 9.14 -0.03
CA PHE A 45 -8.41 10.13 -0.39
C PHE A 45 -9.22 9.74 -1.65
N ALA A 46 -8.68 8.85 -2.50
CA ALA A 46 -9.32 8.37 -3.72
C ALA A 46 -9.80 6.90 -3.63
N GLY A 47 -9.82 6.30 -2.43
CA GLY A 47 -10.17 4.88 -2.23
C GLY A 47 -9.20 3.90 -2.90
N GLN A 48 -8.02 4.36 -3.30
CA GLN A 48 -7.02 3.54 -3.99
C GLN A 48 -6.23 2.70 -2.99
N GLN A 49 -6.10 1.41 -3.28
CA GLN A 49 -5.27 0.46 -2.53
C GLN A 49 -3.88 0.42 -3.15
N GLN A 50 -2.84 0.43 -2.32
CA GLN A 50 -1.45 0.33 -2.80
C GLN A 50 -0.67 -0.72 -2.03
N THR A 51 0.25 -1.40 -2.73
CA THR A 51 1.20 -2.33 -2.13
C THR A 51 2.61 -1.88 -2.49
N ILE A 52 3.44 -1.66 -1.48
CA ILE A 52 4.80 -1.18 -1.62
C ILE A 52 5.74 -2.29 -1.17
N LEU A 53 6.66 -2.67 -2.03
CA LEU A 53 7.64 -3.73 -1.80
C LEU A 53 9.05 -3.13 -1.68
N GLY A 54 9.92 -3.82 -0.95
CA GLY A 54 11.30 -3.41 -0.71
C GLY A 54 11.44 -2.26 0.30
N ALA A 55 10.35 -1.87 0.97
CA ALA A 55 10.35 -0.82 1.98
C ALA A 55 10.05 -1.43 3.35
N VAL A 56 11.08 -1.55 4.19
CA VAL A 56 11.00 -2.08 5.55
C VAL A 56 11.54 -1.04 6.53
N GLY A 57 10.79 -0.77 7.59
CA GLY A 57 11.15 0.25 8.59
C GLY A 57 10.67 1.67 8.25
N ALA A 58 10.63 2.54 9.26
CA ALA A 58 10.02 3.87 9.19
C ALA A 58 10.65 4.78 8.11
N ASP A 59 11.97 4.75 7.96
CA ASP A 59 12.67 5.59 6.97
C ASP A 59 12.30 5.20 5.53
N ALA A 60 12.20 3.90 5.26
CA ALA A 60 11.81 3.39 3.95
C ALA A 60 10.33 3.71 3.63
N VAL A 61 9.46 3.70 4.64
CA VAL A 61 8.06 4.14 4.51
C VAL A 61 8.00 5.62 4.12
N LEU A 62 8.76 6.49 4.81
CA LEU A 62 8.81 7.92 4.53
C LEU A 62 9.34 8.20 3.11
N GLU A 63 10.36 7.46 2.69
CA GLU A 63 10.91 7.58 1.34
C GLU A 63 9.92 7.13 0.27
N ALA A 64 9.25 5.99 0.48
CA ALA A 64 8.22 5.51 -0.43
C ALA A 64 7.06 6.51 -0.56
N ILE A 65 6.66 7.15 0.54
CA ILE A 65 5.67 8.24 0.53
C ILE A 65 6.20 9.42 -0.31
N ARG A 66 7.44 9.88 -0.08
CA ARG A 66 8.03 10.99 -0.86
C ARG A 66 8.06 10.69 -2.36
N GLN A 67 8.53 9.51 -2.75
CA GLN A 67 8.59 9.07 -4.14
C GLN A 67 7.20 9.00 -4.78
N TYR A 68 6.22 8.50 -4.03
CA TYR A 68 4.84 8.48 -4.48
C TYR A 68 4.33 9.90 -4.78
N TRP A 69 4.49 10.85 -3.85
CA TRP A 69 4.09 12.25 -4.07
C TRP A 69 4.88 12.97 -5.17
N ALA A 70 6.10 12.52 -5.47
CA ALA A 70 6.92 13.06 -6.55
C ALA A 70 6.54 12.52 -7.94
N SER A 71 5.78 11.43 -8.02
CA SER A 71 5.43 10.79 -9.29
C SER A 71 4.46 11.64 -10.14
N PRO A 72 4.74 11.84 -11.44
CA PRO A 72 3.88 12.64 -12.33
C PRO A 72 2.57 11.93 -12.71
N GLU A 73 2.50 10.61 -12.54
CA GLU A 73 1.38 9.71 -12.88
C GLU A 73 0.17 9.84 -11.92
N GLN A 74 0.29 10.70 -10.92
CA GLN A 74 -0.65 10.75 -9.81
C GLN A 74 -1.94 11.47 -10.20
N PRO A 75 -3.12 10.92 -9.85
CA PRO A 75 -4.36 11.68 -9.91
C PRO A 75 -4.27 12.82 -8.90
N ARG A 76 -3.95 14.02 -9.40
CA ARG A 76 -4.04 15.24 -8.59
C ARG A 76 -5.52 15.48 -8.31
N ALA A 77 -5.91 15.46 -7.04
CA ALA A 77 -7.19 16.01 -6.66
C ALA A 77 -7.17 17.51 -7.00
N SER A 78 -7.92 17.92 -8.03
CA SER A 78 -8.18 19.35 -8.26
C SER A 78 -8.94 19.89 -7.05
N PRO A 79 -8.53 21.01 -6.44
CA PRO A 79 -9.27 21.65 -5.37
C PRO A 79 -10.45 22.42 -5.97
N THR A 80 -11.43 21.73 -6.55
CA THR A 80 -12.69 22.34 -7.01
C THR A 80 -13.87 21.69 -6.31
N ALA A 81 -14.00 22.01 -5.03
CA ALA A 81 -15.26 22.02 -4.29
C ALA A 81 -15.06 22.84 -3.00
N ARG A 82 -14.87 24.16 -3.15
CA ARG A 82 -15.31 25.12 -2.14
C ARG A 82 -16.15 26.16 -2.87
N THR A 83 -17.40 26.21 -2.41
CA THR A 83 -18.53 27.10 -2.66
C THR A 83 -18.32 28.29 -3.58
#